data_AF-A0A2V9LC16-F1
#
_entry.id   AF-A0A2V9LC16-F1
#
_cell.length_a   1.000
_cell.length_b   1.000
_cell.length_c   1.000
_cell.angle_alpha   90.00
_cell.angle_beta   90.00
_cell.angle_gamma   90.00
#
_symmetry.space_group_name_H-M   'P 1'
#
loop_
_entity.id
_entity.type
_entity.pdbx_description
1 polymer ?
#
loop_
_entity_poly.entity_id
_entity_poly.type
_entity_poly.pdbx_seq_one_letter_code
_entity_poly.pdbx_strand_id
1 'polypeptide(L)'
;TPPSDLRILDPLLDTPDFRKWYRDSVVEHKVPGFRGVHVRLKLGDLVADRARRLAAVARRFSAGELRTSIEQNIYLPWVREGELGELYLALKELGLGEAGAETVSDVTTCPGADTCRLGIASAKGLGSVISEAFELELAEHYELARALKVKISGCPNGCAQHGIANIGFHAAALSQGGRTVPAYLVFLGGEVNLGEAAIGRVIGKFPARNGVKVIKALLDLYSRERRGTENFNACMERLGDARIKGTLEPLRAVPSFEDDPSFYQDYGHENERFAVRQGIKGECAGVTVAEVVPSFEAAQAALAQGEAYFYHSEFAHAILAAYEAAAKAARVPLYARLVDPFKSEEALWEFENIFVLSGQTHGAWLDVSSYFDGLKQQDPTETAAREILDQARSFLDFCAEFSGETQQVLATAAAGR
;
A
#
# COMPACT_ATOMS: atom_id res chain seq x y z
N THR A 1 19.87 19.22 17.63
CA THR A 1 19.97 20.66 17.28
C THR A 1 20.68 20.74 15.95
N PRO A 2 20.26 21.58 14.98
CA PRO A 2 21.05 21.82 13.78
C PRO A 2 22.47 22.28 14.18
N PRO A 3 23.50 22.01 13.35
CA PRO A 3 24.87 22.46 13.62
C PRO A 3 24.89 23.96 13.92
N SER A 4 25.54 24.37 15.02
CA SER A 4 25.61 25.79 15.42
C SER A 4 26.46 26.65 14.49
N ASP A 5 27.18 26.02 13.57
CA ASP A 5 28.10 26.58 12.58
C ASP A 5 27.50 26.63 11.16
N LEU A 6 26.20 26.36 11.02
CA LEU A 6 25.52 26.33 9.74
C LEU A 6 25.48 27.72 9.11
N ARG A 7 26.39 27.95 8.17
CA ARG A 7 26.53 29.23 7.49
C ARG A 7 25.51 29.32 6.36
N ILE A 8 24.27 29.69 6.69
CA ILE A 8 23.25 30.03 5.70
C ILE A 8 23.70 31.30 4.99
N LEU A 9 24.06 31.18 3.71
CA LEU A 9 24.58 32.30 2.92
C LEU A 9 23.49 33.34 2.59
N ASP A 10 22.23 32.92 2.57
CA ASP A 10 21.06 33.77 2.35
C ASP A 10 20.19 33.87 3.62
N PRO A 11 20.14 35.02 4.31
CA PRO A 11 19.32 35.23 5.49
C PRO A 11 17.81 34.98 5.27
N LEU A 12 17.30 35.09 4.03
CA LEU A 12 15.90 34.83 3.71
C LEU A 12 15.54 33.33 3.76
N LEU A 13 16.56 32.45 3.73
CA LEU A 13 16.39 31.01 3.84
C LEU A 13 16.50 30.49 5.26
N ASP A 14 16.81 31.35 6.24
CA ASP A 14 16.91 31.00 7.65
C ASP A 14 15.52 30.86 8.33
N THR A 15 14.67 30.03 7.74
CA THR A 15 13.31 29.74 8.21
C THR A 15 13.28 28.49 9.09
N PRO A 16 12.30 28.36 10.01
CA PRO A 16 12.12 27.13 10.79
C PRO A 16 12.01 25.87 9.91
N ASP A 17 11.32 25.96 8.77
CA ASP A 17 11.15 24.87 7.82
C ASP A 17 12.48 24.43 7.20
N PHE A 18 13.30 25.40 6.75
CA PHE A 18 14.61 25.10 6.19
C PHE A 18 15.53 24.46 7.23
N ARG A 19 15.54 24.98 8.47
CA ARG A 19 16.34 24.38 9.56
C ARG A 19 15.91 22.95 9.87
N LYS A 20 14.59 22.69 9.87
CA LYS A 20 14.04 21.34 10.07
C LYS A 20 14.42 20.41 8.91
N TRP A 21 14.27 20.88 7.67
CA TRP A 21 14.66 20.16 6.47
C TRP A 21 16.15 19.84 6.45
N TYR A 22 17.02 20.82 6.71
CA TYR A 22 18.46 20.63 6.77
C TYR A 22 18.81 19.55 7.80
N ARG A 23 18.27 19.67 9.01
CA ARG A 23 18.58 18.76 10.12
C ARG A 23 18.19 17.31 9.83
N ASP A 24 17.10 17.10 9.11
CA ASP A 24 16.55 15.76 8.88
C ASP A 24 17.01 15.18 7.52
N SER A 25 17.31 16.03 6.54
CA SER A 25 17.56 15.61 5.15
C SER A 25 19.02 15.70 4.72
N VAL A 26 19.84 16.53 5.38
CA VAL A 26 21.22 16.82 4.97
C VAL A 26 22.19 16.04 5.84
N VAL A 27 23.08 15.28 5.19
CA VAL A 27 24.13 14.49 5.84
C VAL A 27 25.51 14.97 5.43
N GLU A 28 26.50 14.72 6.29
CA GLU A 28 27.88 15.05 5.99
C GLU A 28 28.42 14.21 4.82
N HIS A 29 29.24 14.85 3.99
CA HIS A 29 29.94 14.18 2.91
C HIS A 29 31.42 14.00 3.27
N LYS A 30 32.04 12.93 2.76
CA LYS A 30 33.47 12.65 3.01
C LYS A 30 34.42 13.69 2.39
N VAL A 31 33.94 14.41 1.37
CA VAL A 31 34.67 15.48 0.69
C VAL A 31 34.18 16.83 1.22
N PRO A 32 35.07 17.68 1.76
CA PRO A 32 34.72 19.01 2.25
C PRO A 32 34.01 19.88 1.21
N GLY A 33 33.07 20.71 1.66
CA GLY A 33 32.27 21.60 0.81
C GLY A 33 31.12 20.93 0.05
N PHE A 34 30.98 19.60 0.18
CA PHE A 34 29.84 18.83 -0.31
C PHE A 34 28.99 18.28 0.83
N ARG A 35 27.74 17.96 0.52
CA ARG A 35 26.75 17.34 1.40
C ARG A 35 25.99 16.27 0.63
N GLY A 36 25.52 15.26 1.36
CA GLY A 36 24.50 14.34 0.86
C GLY A 36 23.12 14.83 1.25
N VAL A 37 22.12 14.67 0.38
CA VAL A 37 20.75 15.10 0.68
C VAL A 37 19.77 13.96 0.40
N HIS A 38 19.00 13.57 1.42
CA HIS A 38 17.85 12.68 1.29
C HIS A 38 16.63 13.51 0.91
N VAL A 39 16.08 13.28 -0.27
CA VAL A 39 14.80 13.82 -0.73
C VAL A 39 13.73 12.83 -0.31
N ARG A 40 12.91 13.25 0.66
CA ARG A 40 11.83 12.42 1.21
C ARG A 40 10.78 12.13 0.14
N LEU A 41 10.45 10.85 -0.04
CA LEU A 41 9.30 10.39 -0.81
C LEU A 41 8.30 9.76 0.13
N LYS A 42 7.15 10.42 0.37
CA LYS A 42 6.09 9.88 1.23
C LYS A 42 5.68 8.49 0.69
N LEU A 43 5.88 7.46 1.50
CA LEU A 43 5.63 6.05 1.16
C LEU A 43 6.36 5.54 -0.10
N GLY A 44 7.46 6.20 -0.50
CA GLY A 44 8.24 5.86 -1.68
C GLY A 44 7.59 6.24 -3.03
N ASP A 45 6.49 6.99 -3.03
CA ASP A 45 5.73 7.29 -4.24
C ASP A 45 6.31 8.49 -5.02
N LEU A 46 6.52 8.29 -6.33
CA LEU A 46 7.03 9.31 -7.25
C LEU A 46 6.36 9.22 -8.62
N VAL A 47 5.50 10.19 -8.92
CA VAL A 47 4.82 10.27 -10.23
C VAL A 47 5.77 10.69 -11.35
N ALA A 48 5.51 10.24 -12.59
CA ALA A 48 6.42 10.36 -13.73
C ALA A 48 6.87 11.81 -14.02
N ASP A 49 5.95 12.79 -13.98
CA ASP A 49 6.31 14.18 -14.25
C ASP A 49 7.18 14.79 -13.15
N ARG A 50 6.92 14.41 -11.90
CA ARG A 50 7.77 14.80 -10.76
C ARG A 50 9.14 14.14 -10.86
N ALA A 51 9.22 12.87 -11.30
CA ALA A 51 10.48 12.17 -11.54
C ALA A 51 11.33 12.87 -12.62
N ARG A 52 10.73 13.29 -13.74
CA ARG A 52 11.45 14.02 -14.80
C ARG A 52 12.00 15.36 -14.31
N ARG A 53 11.21 16.10 -13.52
CA ARG A 53 11.64 17.36 -12.91
C ARG A 53 12.75 17.14 -11.87
N LEU A 54 12.65 16.10 -11.05
CA LEU A 54 13.69 15.72 -10.09
C LEU A 54 15.00 15.35 -10.80
N ALA A 55 14.95 14.70 -11.97
CA ALA A 55 16.15 14.44 -12.77
C ALA A 55 16.84 15.74 -13.25
N ALA A 56 16.08 16.81 -13.52
CA ALA A 56 16.66 18.12 -13.83
C ALA A 56 17.33 18.75 -12.59
N VAL A 57 16.72 18.62 -11.41
CA VAL A 57 17.32 19.01 -10.12
C VAL A 57 18.63 18.26 -9.88
N ALA A 58 18.66 16.95 -10.08
CA ALA A 58 19.88 16.14 -9.92
C ALA A 58 21.00 16.57 -10.89
N ARG A 59 20.66 16.88 -12.15
CA ARG A 59 21.64 17.43 -13.12
C ARG A 59 22.24 18.77 -12.69
N ARG A 60 21.44 19.64 -12.06
CA ARG A 60 21.91 20.94 -11.59
C ARG A 60 22.72 20.83 -10.29
N PHE A 61 22.20 20.11 -9.30
CA PHE A 61 22.69 20.18 -7.92
C PHE A 61 23.48 18.95 -7.47
N SER A 62 23.48 17.84 -8.22
CA SER A 62 24.07 16.58 -7.77
C SER A 62 24.83 15.85 -8.89
N ALA A 63 25.47 16.61 -9.79
CA ALA A 63 26.28 16.09 -10.89
C ALA A 63 25.53 15.10 -11.83
N GLY A 64 24.21 15.18 -11.89
CA GLY A 64 23.39 14.23 -12.66
C GLY A 64 23.21 12.86 -12.01
N GLU A 65 23.66 12.67 -10.78
CA GLU A 65 23.56 11.41 -10.03
C GLU A 65 22.45 11.46 -8.98
N LEU A 66 21.78 10.32 -8.83
CA LEU A 66 20.81 10.02 -7.78
C LEU A 66 20.94 8.55 -7.38
N ARG A 67 20.54 8.23 -6.14
CA ARG A 67 20.46 6.86 -5.63
C ARG A 67 19.13 6.66 -4.91
N THR A 68 18.64 5.43 -4.84
CA THR A 68 17.48 5.07 -4.02
C THR A 68 17.97 4.53 -2.68
N SER A 69 17.44 5.04 -1.56
CA SER A 69 17.76 4.52 -0.23
C SER A 69 16.88 3.32 0.15
N ILE A 70 17.27 2.61 1.22
CA ILE A 70 16.52 1.47 1.76
C ILE A 70 15.17 1.94 2.36
N GLU A 71 15.12 3.20 2.79
CA GLU A 71 13.93 3.91 3.29
C GLU A 71 13.06 4.46 2.15
N GLN A 72 13.35 4.09 0.89
CA GLN A 72 12.60 4.45 -0.32
C GLN A 72 12.70 5.93 -0.74
N ASN A 73 13.70 6.65 -0.22
CA ASN A 73 13.97 8.03 -0.60
C ASN A 73 14.95 8.14 -1.76
N ILE A 74 15.04 9.34 -2.34
CA ILE A 74 16.10 9.67 -3.31
C ILE A 74 17.25 10.35 -2.61
N TYR A 75 18.46 9.84 -2.78
CA TYR A 75 19.69 10.40 -2.25
C TYR A 75 20.47 11.15 -3.35
N LEU A 76 20.81 12.40 -3.07
CA LEU A 76 21.63 13.29 -3.90
C LEU A 76 23.05 13.36 -3.30
N PRO A 77 24.04 12.64 -3.86
CA PRO A 77 25.37 12.51 -3.27
C PRO A 77 26.27 13.74 -3.38
N TRP A 78 26.07 14.61 -4.37
CA TRP A 78 27.08 15.60 -4.78
C TRP A 78 26.61 17.05 -4.65
N VAL A 79 25.87 17.37 -3.58
CA VAL A 79 25.32 18.72 -3.37
C VAL A 79 26.38 19.63 -2.78
N ARG A 80 26.62 20.79 -3.38
CA ARG A 80 27.52 21.81 -2.81
C ARG A 80 26.85 22.47 -1.62
N GLU A 81 27.60 22.65 -0.54
CA GLU A 81 27.07 23.23 0.71
C GLU A 81 26.45 24.62 0.51
N GLY A 82 27.06 25.47 -0.32
CA GLY A 82 26.53 26.80 -0.64
C GLY A 82 25.25 26.80 -1.46
N GLU A 83 24.87 25.67 -2.09
CA GLU A 83 23.70 25.55 -2.96
C GLU A 83 22.50 24.90 -2.25
N LEU A 84 22.65 24.49 -0.99
CA LEU A 84 21.58 23.82 -0.23
C LEU A 84 20.29 24.62 -0.17
N GLY A 85 20.40 25.94 -0.05
CA GLY A 85 19.27 26.84 -0.03
C GLY A 85 18.48 26.83 -1.34
N GLU A 86 19.18 26.95 -2.48
CA GLU A 86 18.58 26.88 -3.81
C GLU A 86 17.99 25.50 -4.11
N LEU A 87 18.69 24.43 -3.70
CA LEU A 87 18.19 23.06 -3.81
C LEU A 87 16.89 22.89 -3.01
N TYR A 88 16.84 23.36 -1.77
CA TYR A 88 15.64 23.30 -0.94
C TYR A 88 14.45 23.97 -1.63
N LEU A 89 14.63 25.19 -2.16
CA LEU A 89 13.57 25.90 -2.88
C LEU A 89 13.13 25.14 -4.13
N ALA A 90 14.08 24.61 -4.92
CA ALA A 90 13.78 23.82 -6.11
C ALA A 90 12.99 22.55 -5.75
N LEU A 91 13.36 21.85 -4.68
CA LEU A 91 12.61 20.69 -4.19
C LEU A 91 11.22 21.08 -3.67
N LYS A 92 11.10 22.22 -2.98
CA LYS A 92 9.81 22.71 -2.48
C LYS A 92 8.83 23.01 -3.63
N GLU A 93 9.32 23.55 -4.75
CA GLU A 93 8.53 23.75 -5.98
C GLU A 93 8.02 22.43 -6.60
N LEU A 94 8.72 21.31 -6.35
CA LEU A 94 8.30 19.97 -6.76
C LEU A 94 7.36 19.29 -5.75
N GLY A 95 7.10 19.90 -4.59
CA GLY A 95 6.45 19.24 -3.46
C GLY A 95 7.32 18.14 -2.83
N LEU A 96 8.64 18.30 -2.87
CA LEU A 96 9.66 17.37 -2.34
C LEU A 96 10.59 18.04 -1.31
N GLY A 97 10.25 19.24 -0.86
CA GLY A 97 11.01 20.02 0.14
C GLY A 97 10.59 19.74 1.59
N GLU A 98 9.79 18.72 1.84
CA GLU A 98 9.35 18.36 3.19
C GLU A 98 10.51 17.81 4.02
N ALA A 99 10.52 18.15 5.31
CA ALA A 99 11.47 17.61 6.26
C ALA A 99 11.08 16.19 6.70
N GLY A 100 11.92 15.62 7.58
CA GLY A 100 11.65 14.31 8.18
C GLY A 100 12.12 13.13 7.34
N ALA A 101 12.97 13.33 6.33
CA ALA A 101 13.68 12.23 5.70
C ALA A 101 14.46 11.45 6.76
N GLU A 102 14.48 10.12 6.65
CA GLU A 102 15.21 9.24 7.56
C GLU A 102 14.77 9.33 9.04
N THR A 103 13.63 9.94 9.36
CA THR A 103 13.10 10.00 10.74
C THR A 103 11.96 9.02 10.98
N VAL A 104 11.40 9.01 12.20
CA VAL A 104 10.27 8.16 12.57
C VAL A 104 8.99 8.41 11.78
N SER A 105 8.82 9.62 11.25
CA SER A 105 7.70 9.94 10.35
C SER A 105 7.93 9.40 8.94
N ASP A 106 9.16 9.00 8.61
CA ASP A 106 9.53 8.45 7.30
C ASP A 106 9.26 6.95 7.22
N VAL A 107 7.97 6.62 7.18
CA VAL A 107 7.51 5.24 7.24
C VAL A 107 7.77 4.52 5.91
N THR A 108 8.60 3.48 5.94
CA THR A 108 8.85 2.61 4.78
C THR A 108 7.72 1.59 4.66
N THR A 109 7.12 1.45 3.49
CA THR A 109 6.03 0.51 3.27
C THR A 109 6.21 -0.30 1.99
N CYS A 110 5.65 -1.50 1.94
CA CYS A 110 5.36 -2.11 0.65
C CYS A 110 3.92 -1.72 0.24
N PRO A 111 3.52 -1.97 -1.00
CA PRO A 111 2.16 -1.59 -1.42
C PRO A 111 1.03 -2.39 -0.77
N GLY A 112 1.32 -3.42 0.03
CA GLY A 112 0.30 -4.27 0.68
C GLY A 112 -0.91 -4.61 -0.19
N ALA A 113 -2.11 -4.64 0.41
CA ALA A 113 -3.35 -4.92 -0.31
C ALA A 113 -3.73 -3.82 -1.33
N ASP A 114 -3.06 -2.66 -1.32
CA ASP A 114 -3.37 -1.55 -2.23
C ASP A 114 -3.14 -1.94 -3.70
N THR A 115 -2.09 -2.74 -3.98
CA THR A 115 -1.79 -3.21 -5.35
C THR A 115 -1.16 -4.62 -5.42
N CYS A 116 -0.70 -5.19 -4.30
CA CYS A 116 -0.08 -6.51 -4.29
C CYS A 116 -1.13 -7.60 -4.01
N ARG A 117 -1.19 -8.63 -4.87
CA ARG A 117 -2.11 -9.78 -4.69
C ARG A 117 -1.85 -10.57 -3.41
N LEU A 118 -0.61 -10.59 -2.93
CA LEU A 118 -0.25 -11.25 -1.67
C LEU A 118 -0.53 -10.37 -0.45
N GLY A 119 -0.97 -9.13 -0.66
CA GLY A 119 -1.31 -8.19 0.40
C GLY A 119 -2.51 -8.67 1.21
N ILE A 120 -2.33 -8.78 2.52
CA ILE A 120 -3.38 -9.08 3.49
C ILE A 120 -4.09 -7.79 3.92
N ALA A 121 -3.33 -6.70 4.11
CA ALA A 121 -3.85 -5.38 4.46
C ALA A 121 -3.00 -4.26 3.82
N SER A 122 -3.55 -3.05 3.77
CA SER A 122 -2.95 -1.83 3.22
C SER A 122 -1.82 -1.34 4.12
N ALA A 123 -0.59 -1.64 3.70
CA ALA A 123 0.60 -1.15 4.39
C ALA A 123 0.80 0.36 4.13
N LYS A 124 0.43 0.86 2.95
CA LYS A 124 0.48 2.30 2.65
C LYS A 124 -0.52 3.09 3.48
N GLY A 125 -1.75 2.58 3.64
CA GLY A 125 -2.79 3.19 4.46
C GLY A 125 -2.34 3.35 5.91
N LEU A 126 -1.87 2.28 6.55
CA LEU A 126 -1.33 2.37 7.91
C LEU A 126 -0.09 3.29 7.99
N GLY A 127 0.79 3.24 6.98
CA GLY A 127 1.98 4.08 6.93
C GLY A 127 1.68 5.56 6.81
N SER A 128 0.67 5.95 6.02
CA SER A 128 0.25 7.35 5.90
C SER A 128 -0.24 7.90 7.23
N VAL A 129 -1.11 7.14 7.91
CA VAL A 129 -1.70 7.54 9.19
C VAL A 129 -0.63 7.64 10.28
N ILE A 130 0.33 6.71 10.32
CA ILE A 130 1.46 6.80 11.27
C ILE A 130 2.35 8.01 10.95
N SER A 131 2.67 8.26 9.67
CA SER A 131 3.46 9.43 9.27
C SER A 131 2.77 10.74 9.69
N GLU A 132 1.47 10.86 9.44
CA GLU A 132 0.67 12.04 9.79
C GLU A 132 0.50 12.21 11.30
N ALA A 133 0.41 11.11 12.04
CA ALA A 133 0.33 11.16 13.50
C ALA A 133 1.54 11.88 14.12
N PHE A 134 2.74 11.74 13.55
CA PHE A 134 3.94 12.47 14.02
C PHE A 134 3.93 13.97 13.74
N GLU A 135 2.99 14.46 12.93
CA GLU A 135 2.73 15.89 12.72
C GLU A 135 1.60 16.41 13.61
N LEU A 136 0.80 15.50 14.18
CA LEU A 136 -0.41 15.78 14.95
C LEU A 136 -0.31 15.18 16.36
N GLU A 137 -0.92 14.02 16.59
CA GLU A 137 -1.13 13.41 17.91
C GLU A 137 0.14 12.86 18.59
N LEU A 138 1.21 12.59 17.82
CA LEU A 138 2.52 12.15 18.29
C LEU A 138 3.60 13.23 18.14
N ALA A 139 3.21 14.48 17.84
CA ALA A 139 4.17 15.56 17.63
C ALA A 139 5.09 15.78 18.85
N GLU A 140 4.59 15.59 20.07
CA GLU A 140 5.37 15.71 21.31
C GLU A 140 6.48 14.63 21.43
N HIS A 141 6.30 13.46 20.81
CA HIS A 141 7.28 12.38 20.80
C HIS A 141 8.25 12.47 19.63
N TYR A 142 8.05 13.37 18.66
CA TYR A 142 8.85 13.42 17.42
C TYR A 142 10.35 13.50 17.71
N GLU A 143 10.79 14.42 18.58
CA GLU A 143 12.22 14.58 18.88
C GLU A 143 12.80 13.38 19.65
N LEU A 144 12.02 12.76 20.55
CA LEU A 144 12.42 11.56 21.29
C LEU A 144 12.58 10.36 20.36
N ALA A 145 11.67 10.23 19.40
CA ALA A 145 11.59 9.11 18.48
C ALA A 145 12.34 9.36 17.17
N ARG A 146 12.92 10.54 16.95
CA ARG A 146 13.39 11.02 15.64
C ARG A 146 14.26 10.04 14.87
N ALA A 147 15.15 9.31 15.55
CA ALA A 147 16.07 8.35 14.91
C ALA A 147 15.47 6.96 14.65
N LEU A 148 14.24 6.70 15.12
CA LEU A 148 13.61 5.39 14.98
C LEU A 148 13.11 5.17 13.56
N LYS A 149 13.20 3.92 13.10
CA LYS A 149 12.65 3.47 11.82
C LYS A 149 11.34 2.71 12.04
N VAL A 150 10.31 3.09 11.29
CA VAL A 150 9.05 2.37 11.22
C VAL A 150 8.91 1.74 9.84
N LYS A 151 8.72 0.42 9.77
CA LYS A 151 8.57 -0.29 8.49
C LYS A 151 7.37 -1.23 8.50
N ILE A 152 6.56 -1.19 7.43
CA ILE A 152 5.26 -1.87 7.36
C ILE A 152 5.17 -2.72 6.10
N SER A 153 5.02 -4.03 6.28
CA SER A 153 4.77 -4.97 5.18
C SER A 153 3.31 -5.39 5.16
N GLY A 154 2.68 -5.39 3.99
CA GLY A 154 1.29 -5.84 3.86
C GLY A 154 1.12 -7.35 3.86
N CYS A 155 2.18 -8.14 4.06
CA CYS A 155 2.14 -9.59 4.26
C CYS A 155 3.44 -10.10 4.93
N PRO A 156 3.50 -11.38 5.35
CA PRO A 156 4.67 -11.96 6.01
C PRO A 156 5.96 -12.00 5.16
N ASN A 157 5.88 -11.83 3.84
CA ASN A 157 7.07 -11.88 2.96
C ASN A 157 8.06 -10.73 3.20
N GLY A 158 7.61 -9.65 3.85
CA GLY A 158 8.52 -8.65 4.38
C GLY A 158 9.21 -7.75 3.35
N CYS A 159 8.57 -7.40 2.23
CA CYS A 159 9.16 -6.53 1.20
C CYS A 159 9.60 -5.15 1.72
N ALA A 160 8.94 -4.63 2.77
CA ALA A 160 9.35 -3.38 3.44
C ALA A 160 10.41 -3.58 4.52
N GLN A 161 10.86 -4.83 4.74
CA GLN A 161 11.87 -5.20 5.74
C GLN A 161 11.44 -4.87 7.18
N HIS A 162 10.17 -5.14 7.53
CA HIS A 162 9.63 -4.88 8.88
C HIS A 162 10.42 -5.52 10.02
N GLY A 163 11.05 -6.69 9.78
CA GLY A 163 11.82 -7.41 10.79
C GLY A 163 13.13 -6.73 11.20
N ILE A 164 13.59 -5.69 10.49
CA ILE A 164 14.84 -4.98 10.81
C ILE A 164 14.61 -3.50 11.17
N ALA A 165 13.37 -3.15 11.52
CA ALA A 165 12.99 -1.83 11.98
C ALA A 165 12.90 -1.77 13.52
N ASN A 166 13.10 -0.59 14.11
CA ASN A 166 12.91 -0.41 15.55
C ASN A 166 11.46 -0.76 15.94
N ILE A 167 10.50 -0.36 15.10
CA ILE A 167 9.09 -0.72 15.17
C ILE A 167 8.63 -1.23 13.80
N GLY A 168 8.45 -2.54 13.70
CA GLY A 168 8.01 -3.22 12.49
C GLY A 168 6.56 -3.66 12.56
N PHE A 169 5.89 -3.68 11.41
CA PHE A 169 4.55 -4.23 11.25
C PHE A 169 4.52 -5.19 10.05
N HIS A 170 3.89 -6.35 10.19
CA HIS A 170 3.38 -7.05 9.02
C HIS A 170 1.89 -7.35 9.15
N ALA A 171 1.16 -7.23 8.04
CA ALA A 171 -0.27 -7.44 8.04
C ALA A 171 -0.65 -8.88 8.41
N ALA A 172 -1.80 -8.99 9.03
CA ALA A 172 -2.47 -10.20 9.47
C ALA A 172 -3.99 -9.94 9.47
N ALA A 173 -4.75 -10.97 9.79
CA ALA A 173 -6.18 -10.84 10.07
C ALA A 173 -6.52 -11.36 11.46
N LEU A 174 -7.56 -10.78 12.04
CA LEU A 174 -8.26 -11.24 13.22
C LEU A 174 -9.69 -11.66 12.84
N SER A 175 -10.35 -12.40 13.72
CA SER A 175 -11.76 -12.78 13.58
C SER A 175 -12.51 -12.33 14.82
N GLN A 176 -13.59 -11.57 14.63
CA GLN A 176 -14.46 -11.09 15.70
C GLN A 176 -15.91 -11.22 15.23
N GLY A 177 -16.74 -11.95 15.99
CA GLY A 177 -18.16 -12.14 15.64
C GLY A 177 -18.41 -12.74 14.25
N GLY A 178 -17.52 -13.62 13.77
CA GLY A 178 -17.61 -14.21 12.42
C GLY A 178 -17.20 -13.28 11.27
N ARG A 179 -16.72 -12.06 11.58
CA ARG A 179 -16.19 -11.09 10.61
C ARG A 179 -14.67 -11.01 10.71
N THR A 180 -14.04 -10.73 9.57
CA THR A 180 -12.59 -10.54 9.48
C THR A 180 -12.24 -9.09 9.80
N VAL A 181 -11.15 -8.89 10.54
CA VAL A 181 -10.66 -7.59 11.03
C VAL A 181 -9.22 -7.41 10.54
N PRO A 182 -8.88 -6.31 9.84
CA PRO A 182 -7.50 -6.01 9.47
C PRO A 182 -6.64 -5.83 10.72
N ALA A 183 -5.48 -6.46 10.73
CA ALA A 183 -4.59 -6.48 11.87
C ALA A 183 -3.13 -6.46 11.44
N TYR A 184 -2.23 -6.21 12.38
CA TYR A 184 -0.79 -6.25 12.18
C TYR A 184 -0.10 -6.98 13.32
N LEU A 185 0.84 -7.86 12.97
CA LEU A 185 1.84 -8.38 13.89
C LEU A 185 2.94 -7.34 14.06
N VAL A 186 3.22 -6.99 15.32
CA VAL A 186 4.17 -5.94 15.71
C VAL A 186 5.50 -6.56 16.12
N PHE A 187 6.58 -6.01 15.54
CA PHE A 187 7.97 -6.40 15.76
C PHE A 187 8.69 -5.25 16.46
N LEU A 188 9.54 -5.54 17.43
CA LEU A 188 10.34 -4.52 18.12
C LEU A 188 11.82 -4.90 18.22
N GLY A 189 12.67 -3.88 18.16
CA GLY A 189 14.11 -4.03 18.41
C GLY A 189 14.91 -4.47 17.20
N GLY A 190 14.35 -4.40 15.99
CA GLY A 190 15.12 -4.60 14.77
C GLY A 190 16.02 -3.38 14.51
N GLU A 191 17.20 -3.62 13.93
CA GLU A 191 18.15 -2.57 13.60
C GLU A 191 19.18 -3.07 12.57
N VAL A 192 19.62 -2.17 11.70
CA VAL A 192 20.74 -2.40 10.77
C VAL A 192 21.75 -1.27 10.92
N ASN A 193 22.71 -1.46 11.80
CA ASN A 193 23.89 -0.62 11.92
C ASN A 193 25.15 -1.43 11.66
N LEU A 194 26.21 -0.73 11.27
CA LEU A 194 27.52 -1.35 11.09
C LEU A 194 28.04 -1.90 12.43
N GLY A 195 28.09 -3.23 12.55
CA GLY A 195 28.53 -3.92 13.77
C GLY A 195 27.43 -4.23 14.78
N GLU A 196 26.21 -3.73 14.57
CA GLU A 196 25.06 -3.92 15.45
C GLU A 196 23.82 -4.22 14.58
N ALA A 197 23.58 -5.51 14.32
CA ALA A 197 22.43 -5.98 13.57
C ALA A 197 21.53 -6.82 14.48
N ALA A 198 20.24 -6.49 14.50
CA ALA A 198 19.25 -7.19 15.29
C ALA A 198 17.98 -7.43 14.47
N ILE A 199 17.39 -8.62 14.64
CA ILE A 199 16.08 -8.93 14.09
C ILE A 199 15.05 -8.64 15.18
N GLY A 200 14.01 -7.89 14.80
CA GLY A 200 12.90 -7.54 15.67
C GLY A 200 12.16 -8.78 16.15
N ARG A 201 11.76 -8.77 17.41
CA ARG A 201 10.99 -9.84 18.04
C ARG A 201 9.49 -9.57 17.96
N VAL A 202 8.70 -10.62 17.81
CA VAL A 202 7.24 -10.53 17.73
C VAL A 202 6.65 -10.25 19.11
N ILE A 203 5.95 -9.12 19.24
CA ILE A 203 5.33 -8.68 20.49
C ILE A 203 3.87 -9.10 20.57
N GLY A 204 3.14 -8.98 19.48
CA GLY A 204 1.72 -9.29 19.47
C GLY A 204 1.04 -8.89 18.17
N LYS A 205 -0.22 -9.29 18.06
CA LYS A 205 -1.10 -8.96 16.95
C LYS A 205 -2.13 -7.95 17.42
N PHE A 206 -2.28 -6.85 16.68
CA PHE A 206 -3.14 -5.74 17.04
C PHE A 206 -4.03 -5.33 15.86
N PRO A 207 -5.26 -4.86 16.09
CA PRO A 207 -6.12 -4.36 15.02
C PRO A 207 -5.48 -3.16 14.33
N ALA A 208 -5.66 -3.03 13.01
CA ALA A 208 -5.05 -1.96 12.22
C ALA A 208 -5.37 -0.57 12.79
N ARG A 209 -6.62 -0.32 13.19
CA ARG A 209 -7.08 0.94 13.81
C ARG A 209 -6.37 1.30 15.12
N ASN A 210 -5.70 0.35 15.77
CA ASN A 210 -4.90 0.62 16.96
C ASN A 210 -3.41 0.82 16.66
N GLY A 211 -2.96 0.80 15.40
CA GLY A 211 -1.55 0.92 15.02
C GLY A 211 -0.86 2.17 15.57
N VAL A 212 -1.49 3.33 15.46
CA VAL A 212 -0.93 4.56 16.06
C VAL A 212 -0.93 4.52 17.59
N LYS A 213 -1.99 4.00 18.20
CA LYS A 213 -2.06 3.83 19.66
C LYS A 213 -0.97 2.90 20.18
N VAL A 214 -0.60 1.87 19.42
CA VAL A 214 0.53 0.98 19.74
C VAL A 214 1.83 1.76 19.74
N ILE A 215 2.12 2.55 18.70
CA ILE A 215 3.32 3.41 18.67
C ILE A 215 3.31 4.37 19.86
N LYS A 216 2.18 5.05 20.11
CA LYS A 216 2.05 5.96 21.25
C LYS A 216 2.40 5.28 22.57
N ALA A 217 1.82 4.11 22.82
CA ALA A 217 2.04 3.37 24.06
C ALA A 217 3.51 2.95 24.25
N LEU A 218 4.19 2.59 23.15
CA LEU A 218 5.62 2.29 23.16
C LEU A 218 6.48 3.52 23.41
N LEU A 219 6.15 4.65 22.79
CA LEU A 219 6.88 5.91 22.99
C LEU A 219 6.64 6.48 24.39
N ASP A 220 5.43 6.36 24.93
CA ASP A 220 5.12 6.71 26.32
C ASP A 220 5.91 5.82 27.31
N LEU A 221 6.00 4.51 27.03
CA LEU A 221 6.80 3.58 27.82
C LEU A 221 8.29 3.96 27.77
N TYR A 222 8.81 4.22 26.57
CA TYR A 222 10.19 4.65 26.36
C TYR A 222 10.49 5.96 27.08
N SER A 223 9.63 6.97 26.93
CA SER A 223 9.79 8.29 27.57
C SER A 223 9.88 8.18 29.09
N ARG A 224 9.00 7.36 29.70
CA ARG A 224 8.93 7.20 31.16
C ARG A 224 10.04 6.34 31.75
N GLU A 225 10.43 5.27 31.05
CA GLU A 225 11.28 4.23 31.65
C GLU A 225 12.71 4.18 31.12
N ARG A 226 13.07 4.98 30.10
CA ARG A 226 14.46 5.08 29.63
C ARG A 226 15.39 5.62 30.72
N ARG A 227 16.62 5.12 30.74
CA ARG A 227 17.64 5.54 31.72
C ARG A 227 18.73 6.35 31.04
N GLY A 228 18.95 7.58 31.49
CA GLY A 228 20.02 8.44 30.96
C GLY A 228 19.92 8.64 29.44
N THR A 229 20.93 8.18 28.71
CA THR A 229 21.03 8.28 27.24
C THR A 229 20.71 6.97 26.52
N GLU A 230 20.09 6.01 27.21
CA GLU A 230 19.64 4.75 26.62
C GLU A 230 18.74 4.99 25.40
N ASN A 231 19.02 4.29 24.31
CA ASN A 231 18.23 4.33 23.08
C ASN A 231 16.97 3.46 23.21
N PHE A 232 16.06 3.57 22.23
CA PHE A 232 14.78 2.85 22.25
C PHE A 232 14.97 1.32 22.32
N ASN A 233 15.81 0.75 21.46
CA ASN A 233 16.03 -0.68 21.38
C ASN A 233 16.57 -1.25 22.71
N ALA A 234 17.59 -0.62 23.28
CA ALA A 234 18.18 -0.99 24.56
C ALA A 234 17.15 -0.90 25.71
N CYS A 235 16.33 0.16 25.72
CA CYS A 235 15.25 0.31 26.69
C CYS A 235 14.21 -0.82 26.56
N MET A 236 13.74 -1.09 25.34
CA MET A 236 12.78 -2.18 25.11
C MET A 236 13.36 -3.54 25.48
N GLU A 237 14.63 -3.80 25.18
CA GLU A 237 15.32 -5.04 25.56
C GLU A 237 15.40 -5.19 27.09
N ARG A 238 15.84 -4.15 27.80
CA ARG A 238 15.93 -4.15 29.27
C ARG A 238 14.58 -4.33 29.95
N LEU A 239 13.52 -3.72 29.43
CA LEU A 239 12.16 -3.87 29.98
C LEU A 239 11.60 -5.28 29.76
N GLY A 240 12.02 -5.94 28.67
CA GLY A 240 11.62 -7.29 28.32
C GLY A 240 10.17 -7.41 27.86
N ASP A 241 9.87 -8.55 27.24
CA ASP A 241 8.58 -8.81 26.61
C ASP A 241 7.38 -8.75 27.55
N ALA A 242 7.53 -9.19 28.79
CA ALA A 242 6.42 -9.22 29.74
C ALA A 242 5.90 -7.81 30.04
N ARG A 243 6.81 -6.84 30.24
CA ARG A 243 6.44 -5.44 30.49
C ARG A 243 5.77 -4.82 29.27
N ILE A 244 6.37 -5.01 28.09
CA ILE A 244 5.86 -4.46 26.83
C ILE A 244 4.48 -5.03 26.50
N LYS A 245 4.33 -6.36 26.55
CA LYS A 245 3.06 -7.05 26.29
C LYS A 245 1.98 -6.58 27.28
N GLY A 246 2.31 -6.44 28.57
CA GLY A 246 1.40 -5.90 29.56
C GLY A 246 0.94 -4.47 29.27
N THR A 247 1.82 -3.60 28.76
CA THR A 247 1.45 -2.23 28.34
C THR A 247 0.53 -2.21 27.12
N LEU A 248 0.72 -3.14 26.17
CA LEU A 248 -0.03 -3.17 24.92
C LEU A 248 -1.31 -4.01 25.00
N GLU A 249 -1.49 -4.85 26.01
CA GLU A 249 -2.63 -5.78 26.13
C GLU A 249 -4.01 -5.12 25.91
N PRO A 250 -4.31 -3.93 26.48
CA PRO A 250 -5.60 -3.26 26.25
C PRO A 250 -5.87 -2.93 24.77
N LEU A 251 -4.83 -2.77 23.96
CA LEU A 251 -4.93 -2.40 22.54
C LEU A 251 -5.24 -3.60 21.63
N ARG A 252 -5.29 -4.82 22.19
CA ARG A 252 -5.71 -6.02 21.44
C ARG A 252 -7.22 -6.12 21.27
N ALA A 253 -7.99 -5.42 22.11
CA ALA A 253 -9.44 -5.47 22.08
C ALA A 253 -9.99 -5.01 20.72
N VAL A 254 -10.93 -5.79 20.18
CA VAL A 254 -11.69 -5.46 18.98
C VAL A 254 -13.15 -5.24 19.41
N PRO A 255 -13.73 -4.05 19.20
CA PRO A 255 -15.15 -3.80 19.47
C PRO A 255 -16.05 -4.64 18.55
N SER A 256 -17.34 -4.77 18.90
CA SER A 256 -18.32 -5.36 17.98
C SER A 256 -18.44 -4.50 16.72
N PHE A 257 -18.97 -5.07 15.64
CA PHE A 257 -19.18 -4.29 14.40
C PHE A 257 -20.18 -3.17 14.63
N GLU A 258 -21.18 -3.40 15.47
CA GLU A 258 -22.22 -2.43 15.81
C GLU A 258 -21.67 -1.25 16.64
N ASP A 259 -20.68 -1.51 17.51
CA ASP A 259 -20.07 -0.46 18.33
C ASP A 259 -19.09 0.42 17.55
N ASP A 260 -18.25 -0.19 16.71
CA ASP A 260 -17.29 0.54 15.87
C ASP A 260 -16.98 -0.22 14.56
N PRO A 261 -17.73 0.09 13.48
CA PRO A 261 -17.51 -0.51 12.17
C PRO A 261 -16.12 -0.25 11.58
N SER A 262 -15.43 0.82 12.01
CA SER A 262 -14.15 1.22 11.43
C SER A 262 -13.05 0.19 11.66
N PHE A 263 -13.15 -0.63 12.71
CA PHE A 263 -12.22 -1.73 12.98
C PHE A 263 -12.26 -2.82 11.91
N TYR A 264 -13.33 -2.91 11.12
CA TYR A 264 -13.53 -3.93 10.09
C TYR A 264 -13.23 -3.40 8.69
N GLN A 265 -12.69 -2.19 8.59
CA GLN A 265 -12.26 -1.52 7.37
C GLN A 265 -10.76 -1.31 7.40
N ASP A 266 -10.11 -1.51 6.26
CA ASP A 266 -8.69 -1.21 6.11
C ASP A 266 -8.46 0.29 5.84
N TYR A 267 -7.27 0.78 6.14
CA TYR A 267 -6.93 2.18 5.89
C TYR A 267 -6.86 2.45 4.37
N GLY A 268 -7.56 3.48 3.89
CA GLY A 268 -7.62 3.83 2.47
C GLY A 268 -8.62 2.99 1.65
N HIS A 269 -9.31 2.05 2.30
CA HIS A 269 -10.33 1.18 1.70
C HIS A 269 -11.61 1.19 2.55
N GLU A 270 -12.02 2.36 3.04
CA GLU A 270 -13.15 2.52 3.98
C GLU A 270 -14.50 2.06 3.39
N ASN A 271 -14.63 2.05 2.06
CA ASN A 271 -15.84 1.65 1.35
C ASN A 271 -15.80 0.18 0.88
N GLU A 272 -14.78 -0.58 1.27
CA GLU A 272 -14.62 -1.98 0.88
C GLU A 272 -14.76 -2.91 2.09
N ARG A 273 -15.35 -4.08 1.88
CA ARG A 273 -15.40 -5.11 2.91
C ARG A 273 -14.02 -5.75 3.03
N PHE A 274 -13.42 -5.69 4.22
CA PHE A 274 -12.17 -6.40 4.46
C PHE A 274 -12.39 -7.92 4.40
N ALA A 275 -11.65 -8.59 3.52
CA ALA A 275 -11.65 -10.04 3.39
C ALA A 275 -10.24 -10.52 3.01
N VAL A 276 -9.77 -11.58 3.69
CA VAL A 276 -8.51 -12.23 3.29
C VAL A 276 -8.81 -13.14 2.11
N ARG A 277 -8.23 -12.83 0.96
CA ARG A 277 -8.37 -13.64 -0.26
C ARG A 277 -7.64 -14.98 -0.07
N GLN A 278 -8.36 -16.09 -0.22
CA GLN A 278 -7.79 -17.44 -0.08
C GLN A 278 -7.33 -17.99 -1.43
N GLY A 279 -6.27 -18.79 -1.43
CA GLY A 279 -5.83 -19.51 -2.63
C GLY A 279 -5.16 -18.65 -3.70
N ILE A 280 -4.81 -17.40 -3.39
CA ILE A 280 -4.06 -16.54 -4.32
C ILE A 280 -2.70 -17.16 -4.61
N LYS A 281 -2.49 -17.47 -5.89
CA LYS A 281 -1.17 -17.68 -6.46
C LYS A 281 -0.63 -16.32 -6.85
N GLY A 282 0.57 -15.97 -6.43
CA GLY A 282 1.20 -14.71 -6.81
C GLY A 282 2.67 -14.80 -6.46
N GLU A 283 3.52 -14.19 -7.29
CA GLU A 283 4.94 -14.08 -6.98
C GLU A 283 5.17 -12.88 -6.07
N CYS A 284 6.07 -13.04 -5.10
CA CYS A 284 6.51 -11.93 -4.26
C CYS A 284 7.16 -10.87 -5.17
N ALA A 285 6.73 -9.60 -5.05
CA ALA A 285 7.14 -8.49 -5.93
C ALA A 285 6.65 -8.56 -7.39
N GLY A 286 5.76 -9.50 -7.74
CA GLY A 286 5.03 -9.46 -9.00
C GLY A 286 4.00 -8.32 -8.98
N VAL A 287 4.20 -7.30 -9.80
CA VAL A 287 3.17 -6.29 -10.06
C VAL A 287 1.95 -7.00 -10.66
N THR A 288 0.75 -6.49 -10.40
CA THR A 288 -0.48 -6.78 -11.15
C THR A 288 -0.39 -6.29 -12.61
N VAL A 289 0.73 -6.53 -13.30
CA VAL A 289 0.74 -6.42 -14.76
C VAL A 289 0.23 -7.76 -15.25
N ALA A 290 -1.02 -7.78 -15.68
CA ALA A 290 -1.50 -8.88 -16.50
C ALA A 290 -0.49 -9.08 -17.64
N GLU A 291 0.01 -10.29 -17.83
CA GLU A 291 0.92 -10.60 -18.95
C GLU A 291 0.27 -10.22 -20.30
N VAL A 292 -1.06 -10.18 -20.33
CA VAL A 292 -1.89 -9.70 -21.44
C VAL A 292 -2.96 -8.77 -20.89
N VAL A 293 -3.05 -7.55 -21.42
CA VAL A 293 -4.12 -6.60 -21.09
C VAL A 293 -5.48 -7.23 -21.49
N PRO A 294 -6.42 -7.43 -20.56
CA PRO A 294 -7.74 -7.97 -20.90
C PRO A 294 -8.47 -7.06 -21.89
N SER A 295 -9.18 -7.66 -22.85
CA SER A 295 -9.93 -6.92 -23.86
C SER A 295 -11.26 -7.61 -24.17
N PHE A 296 -12.25 -6.82 -24.61
CA PHE A 296 -13.55 -7.37 -24.98
C PHE A 296 -13.47 -8.26 -26.24
N GLU A 297 -12.50 -8.04 -27.13
CA GLU A 297 -12.25 -8.90 -28.29
C GLU A 297 -11.92 -10.33 -27.86
N ALA A 298 -11.19 -10.51 -26.75
CA ALA A 298 -10.89 -11.85 -26.23
C ALA A 298 -12.15 -12.56 -25.68
N ALA A 299 -13.08 -11.81 -25.10
CA ALA A 299 -14.37 -12.32 -24.65
C ALA A 299 -15.28 -12.68 -25.84
N GLN A 300 -15.34 -11.80 -26.85
CA GLN A 300 -16.08 -12.03 -28.09
C GLN A 300 -15.57 -13.27 -28.85
N ALA A 301 -14.24 -13.46 -28.92
CA ALA A 301 -13.64 -14.64 -29.53
C ALA A 301 -14.03 -15.93 -28.79
N ALA A 302 -14.05 -15.91 -27.46
CA ALA A 302 -14.50 -17.06 -26.67
C ALA A 302 -15.99 -17.36 -26.87
N LEU A 303 -16.83 -16.32 -26.97
CA LEU A 303 -18.26 -16.46 -27.23
C LEU A 303 -18.50 -17.07 -28.63
N ALA A 304 -17.82 -16.56 -29.66
CA ALA A 304 -17.89 -17.08 -31.02
C ALA A 304 -17.43 -18.54 -31.11
N GLN A 305 -16.39 -18.92 -30.35
CA GLN A 305 -15.96 -20.31 -30.21
C GLN A 305 -17.07 -21.18 -29.57
N GLY A 306 -17.76 -20.67 -28.56
CA GLY A 306 -18.90 -21.34 -27.94
C GLY A 306 -20.07 -21.55 -28.91
N GLU A 307 -20.38 -20.56 -29.75
CA GLU A 307 -21.38 -20.69 -30.81
C GLU A 307 -21.00 -21.74 -31.86
N ALA A 308 -19.72 -21.82 -32.22
CA ALA A 308 -19.23 -22.85 -33.13
C ALA A 308 -19.40 -24.26 -32.54
N TYR A 309 -19.06 -24.46 -31.26
CA TYR A 309 -19.32 -25.73 -30.56
C TYR A 309 -20.82 -26.07 -30.51
N PHE A 310 -21.66 -25.07 -30.23
CA PHE A 310 -23.11 -25.24 -30.25
C PHE A 310 -23.60 -25.72 -31.62
N TYR A 311 -23.13 -25.10 -32.70
CA TYR A 311 -23.49 -25.48 -34.08
C TYR A 311 -23.15 -26.95 -34.39
N HIS A 312 -22.04 -27.44 -33.84
CA HIS A 312 -21.62 -28.84 -33.96
C HIS A 312 -22.25 -29.79 -32.92
N SER A 313 -23.23 -29.33 -32.15
CA SER A 313 -23.88 -30.09 -31.05
C SER A 313 -22.91 -30.54 -29.94
N GLU A 314 -21.78 -29.83 -29.78
CA GLU A 314 -20.82 -30.06 -28.70
C GLU A 314 -21.19 -29.22 -27.47
N PHE A 315 -22.33 -29.53 -26.85
CA PHE A 315 -22.95 -28.68 -25.82
C PHE A 315 -22.07 -28.48 -24.58
N ALA A 316 -21.31 -29.49 -24.15
CA ALA A 316 -20.39 -29.34 -23.02
C ALA A 316 -19.26 -28.32 -23.29
N HIS A 317 -18.70 -28.33 -24.50
CA HIS A 317 -17.67 -27.35 -24.90
C HIS A 317 -18.27 -25.96 -25.09
N ALA A 318 -19.50 -25.87 -25.62
CA ALA A 318 -20.23 -24.61 -25.75
C ALA A 318 -20.46 -23.94 -24.38
N ILE A 319 -20.90 -24.72 -23.37
CA ILE A 319 -21.10 -24.25 -21.99
C ILE A 319 -19.79 -23.73 -21.39
N LEU A 320 -18.69 -24.48 -21.52
CA LEU A 320 -17.40 -24.07 -20.99
C LEU A 320 -16.89 -22.78 -21.66
N ALA A 321 -16.99 -22.69 -22.98
CA ALA A 321 -16.56 -21.52 -23.74
C ALA A 321 -17.40 -20.27 -23.40
N ALA A 322 -18.71 -20.42 -23.20
CA ALA A 322 -19.60 -19.34 -22.76
C ALA A 322 -19.23 -18.83 -21.35
N TYR A 323 -18.96 -19.75 -20.41
CA TYR A 323 -18.49 -19.40 -19.08
C TYR A 323 -17.15 -18.65 -19.11
N GLU A 324 -16.21 -19.09 -19.95
CA GLU A 324 -14.95 -18.39 -20.17
C GLU A 324 -15.13 -17.00 -20.81
N ALA A 325 -16.09 -16.85 -21.72
CA ALA A 325 -16.42 -15.56 -22.32
C ALA A 325 -16.92 -14.56 -21.27
N ALA A 326 -17.83 -14.98 -20.40
CA ALA A 326 -18.32 -14.17 -19.28
C ALA A 326 -17.18 -13.73 -18.35
N ALA A 327 -16.30 -14.67 -17.96
CA ALA A 327 -15.15 -14.34 -17.13
C ALA A 327 -14.14 -13.40 -17.82
N LYS A 328 -13.89 -13.56 -19.13
CA LYS A 328 -13.04 -12.64 -19.90
C LYS A 328 -13.65 -11.24 -19.99
N ALA A 329 -14.98 -11.12 -20.12
CA ALA A 329 -15.67 -9.84 -20.09
C ALA A 329 -15.54 -9.14 -18.73
N ALA A 330 -15.73 -9.87 -17.62
CA ALA A 330 -15.56 -9.35 -16.26
C ALA A 330 -14.15 -8.81 -15.98
N ARG A 331 -13.11 -9.42 -16.57
CA ARG A 331 -11.71 -9.00 -16.38
C ARG A 331 -11.42 -7.59 -16.88
N VAL A 332 -12.13 -7.08 -17.88
CA VAL A 332 -11.85 -5.75 -18.45
C VAL A 332 -12.08 -4.61 -17.45
N PRO A 333 -13.28 -4.47 -16.82
CA PRO A 333 -13.48 -3.47 -15.78
C PRO A 333 -12.66 -3.74 -14.51
N LEU A 334 -12.42 -5.02 -14.16
CA LEU A 334 -11.54 -5.37 -13.03
C LEU A 334 -10.11 -4.89 -13.23
N TYR A 335 -9.59 -4.99 -14.46
CA TYR A 335 -8.25 -4.53 -14.80
C TYR A 335 -8.10 -3.02 -14.62
N ALA A 336 -9.16 -2.24 -14.90
CA ALA A 336 -9.18 -0.80 -14.61
C ALA A 336 -9.10 -0.48 -13.10
N ARG A 337 -9.42 -1.46 -12.24
CA ARG A 337 -9.25 -1.41 -10.79
C ARG A 337 -7.97 -2.10 -10.31
N LEU A 338 -7.04 -2.43 -11.22
CA LEU A 338 -5.81 -3.18 -10.95
C LEU A 338 -6.04 -4.57 -10.34
N VAL A 339 -7.23 -5.14 -10.57
CA VAL A 339 -7.58 -6.50 -10.18
C VAL A 339 -7.46 -7.39 -11.41
N ASP A 340 -6.58 -8.40 -11.33
CA ASP A 340 -6.33 -9.33 -12.42
C ASP A 340 -6.37 -10.79 -11.92
N PRO A 341 -7.56 -11.42 -12.01
CA PRO A 341 -7.84 -12.78 -11.56
C PRO A 341 -7.22 -13.87 -12.44
N PHE A 342 -6.62 -14.90 -11.82
CA PHE A 342 -5.97 -16.00 -12.55
C PHE A 342 -6.97 -16.99 -13.15
N LYS A 343 -8.07 -17.23 -12.44
CA LYS A 343 -9.11 -18.18 -12.85
C LYS A 343 -10.38 -17.48 -13.28
N SER A 344 -11.18 -18.16 -14.10
CA SER A 344 -12.49 -17.67 -14.52
C SER A 344 -13.46 -17.51 -13.36
N GLU A 345 -13.43 -18.43 -12.37
CA GLU A 345 -14.28 -18.34 -11.16
C GLU A 345 -13.97 -17.07 -10.35
N GLU A 346 -12.68 -16.76 -10.21
CA GLU A 346 -12.18 -15.62 -9.46
C GLU A 346 -12.57 -14.32 -10.15
N ALA A 347 -12.60 -14.28 -11.49
CA ALA A 347 -13.01 -13.10 -12.24
C ALA A 347 -14.49 -12.73 -12.04
N LEU A 348 -15.37 -13.72 -12.04
CA LEU A 348 -16.80 -13.46 -11.80
C LEU A 348 -17.04 -13.06 -10.33
N TRP A 349 -16.34 -13.70 -9.39
CA TRP A 349 -16.43 -13.38 -7.97
C TRP A 349 -15.90 -11.98 -7.63
N GLU A 350 -14.74 -11.59 -8.16
CA GLU A 350 -14.18 -10.25 -7.94
C GLU A 350 -15.07 -9.16 -8.55
N PHE A 351 -15.66 -9.42 -9.73
CA PHE A 351 -16.60 -8.49 -10.35
C PHE A 351 -17.81 -8.23 -9.44
N GLU A 352 -18.35 -9.30 -8.86
CA GLU A 352 -19.46 -9.21 -7.91
C GLU A 352 -19.09 -8.35 -6.68
N ASN A 353 -17.96 -8.65 -6.04
CA ASN A 353 -17.57 -7.93 -4.83
C ASN A 353 -17.27 -6.45 -5.07
N ILE A 354 -16.58 -6.14 -6.17
CA ILE A 354 -16.04 -4.80 -6.41
C ILE A 354 -17.07 -3.87 -7.02
N PHE A 355 -17.96 -4.39 -7.88
CA PHE A 355 -18.90 -3.56 -8.62
C PHE A 355 -20.35 -3.78 -8.20
N VAL A 356 -20.76 -5.05 -7.98
CA VAL A 356 -22.16 -5.36 -7.68
C VAL A 356 -22.48 -5.04 -6.22
N LEU A 357 -21.71 -5.61 -5.27
CA LEU A 357 -21.94 -5.40 -3.83
C LEU A 357 -21.67 -3.97 -3.38
N SER A 358 -20.81 -3.23 -4.09
CA SER A 358 -20.61 -1.81 -3.84
C SER A 358 -21.74 -0.93 -4.40
N GLY A 359 -22.72 -1.51 -5.10
CA GLY A 359 -23.84 -0.79 -5.73
C GLY A 359 -23.52 -0.07 -7.04
N GLN A 360 -22.33 -0.25 -7.62
CA GLN A 360 -21.92 0.45 -8.85
C GLN A 360 -22.65 -0.06 -10.09
N THR A 361 -23.12 -1.31 -10.07
CA THR A 361 -23.95 -1.86 -11.15
C THR A 361 -25.43 -1.48 -11.05
N HIS A 362 -25.81 -0.63 -10.08
CA HIS A 362 -27.20 -0.20 -9.86
C HIS A 362 -28.19 -1.39 -9.69
N GLY A 363 -27.73 -2.50 -9.10
CA GLY A 363 -28.53 -3.71 -8.87
C GLY A 363 -28.57 -4.68 -10.05
N ALA A 364 -27.83 -4.41 -11.15
CA ALA A 364 -27.66 -5.37 -12.23
C ALA A 364 -26.67 -6.49 -11.83
N TRP A 365 -26.93 -7.69 -12.35
CA TRP A 365 -26.06 -8.88 -12.20
C TRP A 365 -25.75 -9.27 -10.75
N LEU A 366 -26.79 -9.32 -9.90
CA LEU A 366 -26.69 -9.90 -8.56
C LEU A 366 -26.28 -11.38 -8.63
N ASP A 367 -25.46 -11.81 -7.67
CA ASP A 367 -24.98 -13.19 -7.54
C ASP A 367 -24.29 -13.74 -8.79
N VAL A 368 -23.68 -12.88 -9.62
CA VAL A 368 -23.10 -13.24 -10.93
C VAL A 368 -22.16 -14.44 -10.87
N SER A 369 -21.35 -14.57 -9.81
CA SER A 369 -20.45 -15.70 -9.65
C SER A 369 -21.22 -17.01 -9.49
N SER A 370 -22.22 -17.02 -8.61
CA SER A 370 -23.04 -18.21 -8.34
C SER A 370 -23.97 -18.52 -9.50
N TYR A 371 -24.45 -17.51 -10.20
CA TYR A 371 -25.32 -17.62 -11.36
C TYR A 371 -24.63 -18.38 -12.51
N PHE A 372 -23.45 -17.93 -12.92
CA PHE A 372 -22.69 -18.57 -14.00
C PHE A 372 -22.12 -19.93 -13.60
N ASP A 373 -21.76 -20.14 -12.33
CA ASP A 373 -21.35 -21.47 -11.86
C ASP A 373 -22.53 -22.47 -11.90
N GLY A 374 -23.73 -22.02 -11.53
CA GLY A 374 -24.96 -22.80 -11.67
C GLY A 374 -25.25 -23.21 -13.12
N LEU A 375 -25.13 -22.27 -14.07
CA LEU A 375 -25.31 -22.56 -15.50
C LEU A 375 -24.26 -23.54 -16.04
N LYS A 376 -23.00 -23.40 -15.59
CA LYS A 376 -21.89 -24.26 -16.00
C LYS A 376 -22.04 -25.72 -15.52
N GLN A 377 -22.67 -25.92 -14.36
CA GLN A 377 -22.86 -27.23 -13.74
C GLN A 377 -24.10 -27.98 -14.25
N GLN A 378 -24.92 -27.38 -15.11
CA GLN A 378 -26.07 -28.05 -15.70
C GLN A 378 -25.65 -29.20 -16.62
N ASP A 379 -26.53 -30.20 -16.76
CA ASP A 379 -26.34 -31.27 -17.74
C ASP A 379 -26.22 -30.67 -19.16
N PRO A 380 -25.24 -31.13 -19.98
CA PRO A 380 -24.91 -30.52 -21.26
C PRO A 380 -25.98 -30.85 -22.32
N THR A 381 -27.07 -30.10 -22.28
CA THR A 381 -28.18 -30.16 -23.24
C THR A 381 -28.15 -28.95 -24.17
N GLU A 382 -28.87 -29.06 -25.30
CA GLU A 382 -29.03 -27.94 -26.23
C GLU A 382 -29.61 -26.69 -25.53
N THR A 383 -30.63 -26.89 -24.66
CA THR A 383 -31.26 -25.81 -23.91
C THR A 383 -30.28 -25.14 -22.94
N ALA A 384 -29.53 -25.92 -22.16
CA ALA A 384 -28.54 -25.41 -21.22
C ALA A 384 -27.42 -24.64 -21.93
N ALA A 385 -26.92 -25.18 -23.05
CA ALA A 385 -25.89 -24.53 -23.85
C ALA A 385 -26.38 -23.23 -24.48
N ARG A 386 -27.64 -23.18 -24.96
CA ARG A 386 -28.26 -21.95 -25.47
C ARG A 386 -28.38 -20.90 -24.37
N GLU A 387 -28.89 -21.30 -23.21
CA GLU A 387 -29.10 -20.41 -22.06
C GLU A 387 -27.80 -19.71 -21.66
N ILE A 388 -26.73 -20.47 -21.39
CA ILE A 388 -25.47 -19.86 -20.95
C ILE A 388 -24.80 -19.01 -22.04
N LEU A 389 -24.94 -19.35 -23.32
CA LEU A 389 -24.44 -18.51 -24.42
C LEU A 389 -25.15 -17.16 -24.49
N ASP A 390 -26.48 -17.16 -24.33
CA ASP A 390 -27.29 -15.94 -24.34
C ASP A 390 -27.00 -15.06 -23.11
N GLN A 391 -26.81 -15.69 -21.95
CA GLN A 391 -26.41 -14.98 -20.72
C GLN A 391 -24.98 -14.43 -20.80
N ALA A 392 -24.02 -15.20 -21.35
CA ALA A 392 -22.65 -14.74 -21.53
C ALA A 392 -22.57 -13.56 -22.49
N ARG A 393 -23.38 -13.55 -23.57
CA ARG A 393 -23.50 -12.39 -24.47
C ARG A 393 -24.05 -11.17 -23.74
N SER A 394 -25.17 -11.35 -23.05
CA SER A 394 -25.83 -10.25 -22.32
C SER A 394 -24.91 -9.64 -21.26
N PHE A 395 -24.10 -10.47 -20.59
CA PHE A 395 -23.12 -10.02 -19.61
C PHE A 395 -21.94 -9.31 -20.26
N LEU A 396 -21.46 -9.78 -21.42
CA LEU A 396 -20.40 -9.14 -22.19
C LEU A 396 -20.82 -7.72 -22.60
N ASP A 397 -22.02 -7.58 -23.17
CA ASP A 397 -22.56 -6.29 -23.60
C ASP A 397 -22.68 -5.33 -22.41
N PHE A 398 -23.20 -5.82 -21.28
CA PHE A 398 -23.24 -5.06 -20.03
C PHE A 398 -21.85 -4.61 -19.56
N CYS A 399 -20.85 -5.49 -19.52
CA CYS A 399 -19.50 -5.13 -19.08
C CYS A 399 -18.86 -4.08 -20.01
N ALA A 400 -19.15 -4.13 -21.31
CA ALA A 400 -18.67 -3.16 -22.29
C ALA A 400 -19.28 -1.77 -22.05
N GLU A 401 -20.60 -1.69 -21.85
CA GLU A 401 -21.29 -0.44 -21.51
C GLU A 401 -20.80 0.12 -20.17
N PHE A 402 -20.75 -0.72 -19.13
CA PHE A 402 -20.29 -0.36 -17.79
C PHE A 402 -18.86 0.18 -17.77
N SER A 403 -17.95 -0.41 -18.57
CA SER A 403 -16.57 0.06 -18.69
C SER A 403 -16.48 1.40 -19.40
N GLY A 404 -17.33 1.64 -20.41
CA GLY A 404 -17.44 2.93 -21.10
C GLY A 404 -17.88 4.07 -20.17
N GLU A 405 -18.92 3.84 -19.36
CA GLU A 405 -19.39 4.80 -18.36
C GLU A 405 -18.32 5.10 -17.31
N THR A 406 -17.62 4.06 -16.83
CA THR A 406 -16.56 4.19 -15.82
C THR A 406 -15.37 5.01 -16.34
N GLN A 407 -14.96 4.79 -17.60
CA GLN A 407 -13.89 5.59 -18.22
C GLN A 407 -14.29 7.05 -18.41
N GLN A 408 -15.56 7.32 -18.75
CA GLN A 408 -16.06 8.67 -18.93
C GLN A 408 -16.07 9.45 -17.61
N VAL A 409 -16.51 8.81 -16.51
CA VAL A 409 -16.49 9.40 -15.14
C VAL A 409 -15.07 9.68 -14.65
N LEU A 410 -14.13 8.76 -14.90
CA LEU A 410 -12.71 8.96 -14.56
C LEU A 410 -12.08 10.11 -15.38
N ALA A 411 -12.45 10.25 -16.65
CA ALA A 411 -11.97 11.34 -17.51
C ALA A 411 -12.53 12.71 -17.08
N THR A 412 -13.81 12.82 -16.69
CA THR A 412 -14.35 14.08 -16.14
C THR A 412 -13.76 14.41 -14.77
N ALA A 413 -13.50 13.41 -13.92
CA ALA A 413 -12.86 13.61 -12.62
C ALA A 413 -11.38 14.04 -12.75
N ALA A 414 -10.70 13.62 -13.82
CA ALA A 414 -9.33 14.05 -14.14
C ALA A 414 -9.27 15.44 -14.79
N ALA A 415 -10.29 15.82 -15.58
CA ALA A 415 -10.39 17.14 -16.21
C ALA A 415 -10.86 18.26 -15.26
N GLY A 416 -11.45 17.89 -14.12
CA GLY A 416 -11.92 18.80 -13.08
C GLY A 416 -10.92 19.07 -11.94
N ARG A 417 -9.65 18.69 -12.08
CA ARG A 417 -8.58 18.97 -11.10
C ARG A 417 -7.49 19.87 -11.67
#